data_AF-K2BB66-F1
#
_entry.id   AF-K2BB66-F1
#
_cell.length_a   1.000
_cell.length_b   1.000
_cell.length_c   1.000
_cell.angle_alpha   90.00
_cell.angle_beta   90.00
_cell.angle_gamma   90.00
#
_symmetry.space_group_name_H-M   'P 1'
#
loop_
_entity.id
_entity.type
_entity.pdbx_description
1 polymer ?
#
loop_
_entity_poly.entity_id
_entity_poly.type
_entity_poly.pdbx_seq_one_letter_code
_entity_poly.pdbx_strand_id
1 'polypeptide(L)'
;MIKLQESFFEQLSAYRQRVDATLKKAIYSSHDTAPLLCKAMLYATLNGGKRLRPILVYATAACFGQTHDALDAIAAAIECIHSYSLIHDDLPAMDDDNLRRGKPTCHMVFDEATAILAGDALQTLAFDLLAAQKN
;
A
#
# COMPACT_ATOMS: atom_id res chain seq x y z
N MET A 1 -19.40 25.20 9.35
CA MET A 1 -19.44 23.74 9.10
C MET A 1 -18.91 23.36 7.73
N ILE A 2 -19.35 24.01 6.63
CA ILE A 2 -18.95 23.66 5.25
C ILE A 2 -17.42 23.78 5.02
N LYS A 3 -16.76 24.88 5.42
CA LYS A 3 -15.30 25.06 5.27
C LYS A 3 -14.43 24.04 6.03
N LEU A 4 -14.92 23.52 7.16
CA LEU A 4 -14.21 22.50 7.94
C LEU A 4 -14.29 21.12 7.27
N GLN A 5 -15.40 20.82 6.59
CA GLN A 5 -15.53 19.60 5.80
C GLN A 5 -14.67 19.64 4.53
N GLU A 6 -14.62 20.78 3.83
CA GLU A 6 -13.76 20.94 2.64
C GLU A 6 -12.28 20.72 2.97
N SER A 7 -11.79 21.34 4.06
CA SER A 7 -10.41 21.17 4.54
C SER A 7 -10.07 19.71 4.90
N PHE A 8 -11.02 18.95 5.45
CA PHE A 8 -10.80 17.55 5.80
C PHE A 8 -10.67 16.65 4.56
N PHE A 9 -11.55 16.79 3.56
CA PHE A 9 -11.49 15.97 2.35
C PHE A 9 -10.24 16.28 1.52
N GLU A 10 -9.81 17.54 1.46
CA GLU A 10 -8.55 17.94 0.85
C GLU A 10 -7.35 17.28 1.54
N GLN A 11 -7.32 17.29 2.87
CA GLN A 11 -6.25 16.66 3.66
C GLN A 11 -6.21 15.13 3.44
N LEU A 12 -7.37 14.46 3.41
CA LEU A 12 -7.42 13.03 3.10
C LEU A 12 -6.90 12.73 1.68
N SER A 13 -7.25 13.57 0.71
CA SER A 13 -6.76 13.46 -0.66
C SER A 13 -5.24 13.60 -0.72
N ALA A 14 -4.69 14.60 -0.02
CA ALA A 14 -3.25 14.81 0.08
C ALA A 14 -2.52 13.60 0.69
N TYR A 15 -3.06 13.02 1.78
CA TYR A 15 -2.48 11.81 2.39
C TYR A 15 -2.52 10.59 1.47
N ARG A 16 -3.60 10.42 0.70
CA ARG A 16 -3.70 9.34 -0.29
C ARG A 16 -2.64 9.49 -1.38
N GLN A 17 -2.53 10.68 -1.96
CA GLN A 17 -1.55 10.95 -3.01
C GLN A 17 -0.11 10.76 -2.49
N ARG A 18 0.15 11.20 -1.26
CA ARG A 18 1.45 11.05 -0.61
C ARG A 18 1.84 9.58 -0.45
N VAL A 19 0.97 8.74 0.12
CA VAL A 19 1.29 7.31 0.30
C VAL A 19 1.36 6.56 -1.03
N ASP A 20 0.51 6.87 -2.01
CA ASP A 20 0.55 6.23 -3.33
C ASP A 20 1.88 6.53 -4.04
N ALA A 21 2.37 7.76 -3.95
CA ALA A 21 3.68 8.14 -4.49
C ALA A 21 4.83 7.40 -3.77
N THR A 22 4.78 7.29 -2.44
CA THR A 22 5.78 6.56 -1.65
C THR A 22 5.80 5.08 -1.99
N LEU A 23 4.63 4.42 -2.04
CA LEU A 23 4.51 3.00 -2.41
C LEU A 23 5.08 2.75 -3.81
N LYS A 24 4.69 3.59 -4.78
CA LYS A 24 5.19 3.47 -6.15
C LYS A 24 6.71 3.56 -6.20
N LYS A 25 7.30 4.55 -5.53
CA LYS A 25 8.74 4.74 -5.46
C LYS A 25 9.43 3.52 -4.82
N ALA A 26 8.93 3.07 -3.67
CA ALA A 26 9.49 1.94 -2.94
C ALA A 26 9.49 0.65 -3.77
N ILE A 27 8.38 0.34 -4.44
CA ILE A 27 8.26 -0.89 -5.23
C ILE A 27 9.23 -0.90 -6.41
N TYR A 28 9.38 0.22 -7.13
CA TYR A 28 10.36 0.30 -8.22
C TYR A 28 11.80 0.14 -7.71
N SER A 29 12.17 0.88 -6.66
CA SER A 29 13.55 0.88 -6.16
C SER A 29 14.05 -0.49 -5.66
N SER A 30 13.16 -1.36 -5.17
CA SER A 30 13.56 -2.66 -4.60
C SER A 30 13.61 -3.80 -5.63
N HIS A 31 13.06 -3.63 -6.84
CA HIS A 31 12.80 -4.75 -7.75
C HIS A 31 13.04 -4.43 -9.24
N ASP A 32 13.99 -3.55 -9.56
CA ASP A 32 14.29 -3.15 -10.96
C ASP A 32 14.63 -4.34 -11.89
N THR A 33 15.03 -5.49 -11.36
CA THR A 33 15.35 -6.70 -12.12
C THR A 33 14.16 -7.67 -12.31
N ALA A 34 13.01 -7.43 -11.69
CA ALA A 34 11.84 -8.32 -11.70
C ALA A 34 10.56 -7.59 -12.17
N PRO A 35 10.46 -7.22 -13.46
CA PRO A 35 9.40 -6.33 -13.95
C PRO A 35 7.99 -6.92 -13.83
N LEU A 36 7.82 -8.24 -13.89
CA LEU A 36 6.52 -8.88 -13.70
C LEU A 36 6.06 -8.79 -12.24
N LEU A 37 6.96 -9.08 -11.28
CA LEU A 37 6.70 -8.95 -9.85
C LEU A 37 6.38 -7.51 -9.48
N CYS A 38 7.14 -6.53 -9.98
CA CYS A 38 6.84 -5.11 -9.83
C CYS A 38 5.42 -4.77 -10.27
N LYS A 39 5.01 -5.25 -11.46
CA LYS A 39 3.66 -5.01 -11.98
C LYS A 39 2.59 -5.62 -11.08
N ALA A 40 2.81 -6.82 -10.57
CA ALA A 40 1.87 -7.48 -9.66
C ALA A 40 1.74 -6.75 -8.31
N MET A 41 2.86 -6.35 -7.70
CA MET A 41 2.88 -5.55 -6.48
C MET A 41 2.20 -4.19 -6.68
N LEU A 42 2.50 -3.48 -7.77
CA LEU A 42 1.86 -2.21 -8.12
C LEU A 42 0.38 -2.36 -8.39
N TYR A 43 -0.03 -3.44 -9.06
CA TYR A 43 -1.44 -3.75 -9.27
C TYR A 43 -2.14 -3.94 -7.93
N ALA A 44 -1.67 -4.85 -7.09
CA ALA A 44 -2.34 -5.12 -5.83
C ALA A 44 -2.36 -3.94 -4.86
N THR A 45 -1.30 -3.10 -4.87
CA THR A 45 -1.22 -1.93 -4.00
C THR A 45 -1.98 -0.74 -4.55
N LEU A 46 -1.85 -0.39 -5.84
CA LEU A 46 -2.35 0.88 -6.41
C LEU A 46 -3.68 0.76 -7.16
N ASN A 47 -4.28 -0.43 -7.23
CA ASN A 47 -5.54 -0.64 -7.96
C ASN A 47 -6.80 -0.14 -7.22
N GLY A 48 -6.61 0.75 -6.25
CA GLY A 48 -7.65 1.44 -5.49
C GLY A 48 -7.50 1.20 -3.98
N GLY A 49 -8.45 1.72 -3.21
CA GLY A 49 -8.49 1.57 -1.76
C GLY A 49 -8.71 2.87 -1.03
N LYS A 50 -9.17 2.76 0.22
CA LYS A 50 -9.49 3.93 1.04
C LYS A 50 -8.25 4.55 1.69
N ARG A 51 -7.12 3.83 1.70
CA ARG A 51 -5.86 4.16 2.39
C ARG A 51 -6.06 4.52 3.86
N LEU A 52 -7.01 3.86 4.53
CA LEU A 52 -7.38 4.22 5.89
C LEU A 52 -6.19 4.06 6.86
N ARG A 53 -5.39 3.01 6.70
CA ARG A 53 -4.22 2.76 7.57
C ARG A 53 -3.13 3.83 7.42
N PRO A 54 -2.67 4.19 6.20
CA PRO A 54 -1.79 5.34 5.97
C PRO A 54 -2.34 6.65 6.51
N ILE A 55 -3.63 6.93 6.25
CA ILE A 55 -4.29 8.15 6.73
C ILE A 55 -4.22 8.22 8.26
N LEU A 56 -4.45 7.11 8.96
CA LEU A 56 -4.35 7.08 10.42
C LEU A 56 -2.92 7.37 10.89
N VAL A 57 -1.89 6.83 10.23
CA VAL A 57 -0.49 7.16 10.55
C VAL A 57 -0.24 8.66 10.46
N TYR A 58 -0.59 9.28 9.33
CA TYR A 58 -0.38 10.72 9.15
C TYR A 58 -1.23 11.58 10.09
N ALA A 59 -2.51 11.23 10.28
CA ALA A 59 -3.41 11.97 11.14
C ALA A 59 -2.98 11.89 12.61
N THR A 60 -2.57 10.72 13.10
CA THR A 60 -2.03 10.55 14.44
C THR A 60 -0.77 11.37 14.63
N ALA A 61 0.17 11.33 13.68
CA ALA A 61 1.38 12.15 13.75
C ALA A 61 1.06 13.66 13.79
N ALA A 62 0.09 14.11 12.99
CA ALA A 62 -0.36 15.50 12.99
C ALA A 62 -0.96 15.93 14.35
N CYS A 63 -1.66 15.04 15.06
CA CYS A 63 -2.15 15.32 16.43
C CYS A 63 -1.02 15.60 17.43
N PHE A 64 0.20 15.10 17.16
CA PHE A 64 1.40 15.37 17.96
C PHE A 64 2.33 16.43 17.34
N GLY A 65 1.88 17.12 16.29
CA GLY A 65 2.68 18.14 15.60
C GLY A 65 3.85 17.58 14.78
N GLN A 66 3.83 16.30 14.44
CA GLN A 66 4.89 15.64 13.65
C GLN A 66 4.54 15.60 12.16
N THR A 67 5.49 16.00 11.31
CA THR A 67 5.30 16.06 9.84
C THR A 67 6.49 15.55 9.02
N HIS A 68 7.44 14.87 9.66
CA HIS A 68 8.71 14.46 9.06
C HIS A 68 8.59 13.27 8.08
N ASP A 69 9.58 13.11 7.21
CA ASP A 69 9.59 12.13 6.11
C ASP A 69 9.55 10.67 6.58
N ALA A 70 10.04 10.36 7.79
CA ALA A 70 9.95 8.99 8.31
C ALA A 70 8.50 8.48 8.46
N LEU A 71 7.50 9.37 8.50
CA LEU A 71 6.08 9.00 8.48
C LEU A 71 5.68 8.32 7.16
N ASP A 72 6.33 8.68 6.05
CA ASP A 72 6.04 8.09 4.74
C ASP A 72 6.42 6.62 4.68
N ALA A 73 7.57 6.27 5.26
CA ALA A 73 8.00 4.89 5.35
C ALA A 73 7.05 4.05 6.21
N ILE A 74 6.60 4.58 7.35
CA ILE A 74 5.64 3.90 8.24
C ILE A 74 4.28 3.73 7.54
N ALA A 75 3.78 4.78 6.89
CA ALA A 75 2.51 4.76 6.18
C ALA A 75 2.54 3.80 4.98
N ALA A 76 3.63 3.77 4.22
CA ALA A 76 3.80 2.82 3.13
C ALA A 76 3.94 1.38 3.66
N ALA A 77 4.74 1.17 4.72
CA ALA A 77 4.93 -0.16 5.31
C ALA A 77 3.61 -0.78 5.80
N ILE A 78 2.77 -0.02 6.51
CA ILE A 78 1.48 -0.55 6.98
C ILE A 78 0.51 -0.86 5.83
N GLU A 79 0.57 -0.11 4.72
CA GLU A 79 -0.23 -0.42 3.53
C GLU A 79 0.35 -1.59 2.74
N CYS A 80 1.66 -1.80 2.71
CA CYS A 80 2.27 -3.02 2.19
C CYS A 80 1.79 -4.25 2.99
N ILE A 81 1.77 -4.16 4.32
CA ILE A 81 1.20 -5.21 5.20
C ILE A 81 -0.27 -5.49 4.87
N HIS A 82 -1.05 -4.43 4.69
CA HIS A 82 -2.45 -4.58 4.32
C HIS A 82 -2.63 -5.21 2.92
N SER A 83 -1.85 -4.77 1.94
CA SER A 83 -1.96 -5.25 0.57
C SER A 83 -1.52 -6.69 0.44
N TYR A 84 -0.44 -7.14 1.12
CA TYR A 84 -0.07 -8.55 1.06
C TYR A 84 -1.19 -9.44 1.61
N SER A 85 -1.79 -9.07 2.74
CA SER A 85 -2.79 -9.92 3.37
C SER A 85 -3.95 -10.14 2.42
N LEU A 86 -4.43 -9.08 1.76
CA LEU A 86 -5.50 -9.19 0.77
C LEU A 86 -5.12 -10.04 -0.44
N ILE A 87 -3.89 -9.94 -0.95
CA ILE A 87 -3.46 -10.74 -2.11
C ILE A 87 -3.50 -12.21 -1.78
N HIS A 88 -3.00 -12.58 -0.60
CA HIS A 88 -2.99 -13.95 -0.15
C HIS A 88 -4.41 -14.41 0.17
N ASP A 89 -5.20 -13.61 0.91
CA ASP A 89 -6.60 -13.93 1.24
C ASP A 89 -7.41 -14.23 -0.04
N ASP A 90 -7.15 -13.50 -1.14
CA ASP A 90 -7.82 -13.70 -2.43
C ASP A 90 -7.50 -15.05 -3.11
N LEU A 91 -6.48 -15.81 -2.69
CA LEU A 91 -6.06 -17.04 -3.39
C LEU A 91 -7.14 -18.14 -3.29
N PRO A 92 -7.17 -19.10 -4.25
CA PRO A 92 -8.12 -20.22 -4.23
C PRO A 92 -8.08 -21.09 -2.98
N ALA A 93 -6.93 -21.13 -2.30
CA ALA A 93 -6.75 -21.87 -1.06
C ALA A 93 -7.27 -21.13 0.19
N MET A 94 -7.71 -19.87 0.06
CA MET A 94 -8.26 -19.04 1.13
C MET A 94 -9.69 -18.61 0.81
N ASP A 95 -9.94 -17.37 0.42
CA ASP A 95 -11.30 -16.87 0.14
C ASP A 95 -11.77 -17.17 -1.29
N ASP A 96 -10.85 -17.56 -2.20
CA ASP A 96 -11.15 -17.86 -3.62
C ASP A 96 -11.89 -16.69 -4.33
N ASP A 97 -11.50 -15.47 -3.98
CA ASP A 97 -12.10 -14.25 -4.51
C ASP A 97 -11.60 -13.98 -5.94
N ASN A 98 -12.53 -13.99 -6.90
CA ASN A 98 -12.21 -13.63 -8.29
C ASN A 98 -12.13 -12.11 -8.52
N LEU A 99 -12.80 -11.32 -7.65
CA LEU A 99 -12.91 -9.87 -7.78
C LEU A 99 -12.70 -9.18 -6.44
N ARG A 100 -11.93 -8.09 -6.45
CA ARG A 100 -11.79 -7.16 -5.33
C ARG A 100 -12.09 -5.74 -5.77
N ARG A 101 -13.06 -5.11 -5.12
CA ARG A 101 -13.53 -3.73 -5.42
C ARG A 101 -13.96 -3.56 -6.89
N GLY A 102 -14.60 -4.59 -7.45
CA GLY A 102 -15.08 -4.60 -8.84
C GLY A 102 -14.00 -4.80 -9.90
N LYS A 103 -12.77 -5.19 -9.51
CA LYS A 103 -11.66 -5.49 -10.41
C LYS A 103 -11.14 -6.91 -10.15
N PRO A 104 -10.56 -7.60 -11.14
CA PRO A 104 -9.97 -8.92 -10.93
C PRO A 104 -8.93 -8.92 -9.81
N THR A 105 -8.87 -9.99 -9.02
CA THR A 105 -7.85 -10.17 -7.98
C THR A 105 -6.47 -10.42 -8.61
N CYS A 106 -5.42 -10.36 -7.80
CA CYS A 106 -4.04 -10.43 -8.31
C CYS A 106 -3.78 -11.74 -9.07
N HIS A 107 -4.21 -12.88 -8.53
CA HIS A 107 -4.03 -14.18 -9.17
C HIS A 107 -4.85 -14.32 -10.46
N MET A 108 -5.97 -13.60 -10.58
CA MET A 108 -6.79 -13.57 -11.80
C MET A 108 -6.19 -12.71 -12.92
N VAL A 109 -5.39 -11.69 -12.59
CA VAL A 109 -4.70 -10.86 -13.60
C VAL A 109 -3.39 -11.48 -14.06
N PHE A 110 -2.69 -12.13 -13.14
CA PHE A 110 -1.39 -12.74 -13.38
C PHE A 110 -1.56 -14.27 -13.31
N ASP A 111 -1.09 -14.87 -12.23
CA ASP A 111 -1.25 -16.27 -11.87
C ASP A 111 -1.07 -16.41 -10.35
N GLU A 112 -1.44 -17.56 -9.79
CA GLU A 112 -1.32 -17.81 -8.35
C GLU A 112 0.12 -17.66 -7.84
N ALA A 113 1.12 -18.16 -8.58
CA ALA A 113 2.51 -18.10 -8.16
C ALA A 113 3.02 -16.65 -8.08
N THR A 114 2.69 -15.82 -9.06
CA THR A 114 3.02 -14.39 -9.10
C THR A 114 2.29 -13.63 -8.00
N ALA A 115 1.03 -13.98 -7.71
CA ALA A 115 0.28 -13.38 -6.61
C ALA A 115 0.89 -13.73 -5.25
N ILE A 116 1.26 -14.99 -5.02
CA ILE A 116 1.96 -15.43 -3.81
C ILE A 116 3.25 -14.62 -3.62
N LEU A 117 4.09 -14.55 -4.66
CA LEU A 117 5.36 -13.82 -4.62
C LEU A 117 5.16 -12.31 -4.44
N ALA A 118 4.11 -11.72 -5.02
CA ALA A 118 3.79 -10.32 -4.81
C ALA A 118 3.41 -10.02 -3.35
N GLY A 119 2.65 -10.92 -2.71
CA GLY A 119 2.38 -10.84 -1.28
C GLY A 119 3.65 -10.95 -0.44
N ASP A 120 4.47 -11.98 -0.68
CA ASP A 120 5.73 -12.21 0.04
C ASP A 120 6.70 -11.00 -0.08
N ALA A 121 6.80 -10.45 -1.29
CA ALA A 121 7.62 -9.27 -1.56
C ALA A 121 7.09 -8.02 -0.86
N LEU A 122 5.77 -7.82 -0.80
CA LEU A 122 5.17 -6.68 -0.09
C LEU A 122 5.36 -6.79 1.43
N GLN A 123 5.20 -7.99 2.00
CA GLN A 123 5.49 -8.23 3.41
C GLN A 123 6.96 -7.90 3.72
N THR A 124 7.88 -8.38 2.89
CA THR A 124 9.33 -8.13 3.05
C THR A 124 9.66 -6.64 2.90
N LEU A 125 9.11 -5.98 1.88
CA LEU A 125 9.29 -4.55 1.62
C LEU A 125 8.81 -3.69 2.78
N ALA A 126 7.73 -4.09 3.47
CA ALA A 126 7.25 -3.36 4.64
C ALA A 126 8.31 -3.28 5.75
N PHE A 127 9.01 -4.38 6.03
CA PHE A 127 10.08 -4.39 7.03
C PHE A 127 11.32 -3.63 6.54
N ASP A 128 11.67 -3.74 5.26
CA ASP A 128 12.79 -3.00 4.67
C ASP A 128 12.58 -1.48 4.79
N LEU A 129 11.38 -0.99 4.48
CA LEU A 129 11.01 0.42 4.63
C LEU A 129 11.19 0.94 6.06
N LEU A 130 10.83 0.13 7.06
CA LEU A 130 10.97 0.50 8.47
C LEU A 130 12.43 0.46 8.92
N ALA A 131 13.19 -0.55 8.48
CA ALA A 131 14.59 -0.72 8.86
C ALA A 131 15.54 0.31 8.18
N ALA A 132 15.18 0.79 6.99
CA ALA A 132 15.96 1.78 6.25
C ALA A 132 15.89 3.20 6.87
N GLN A 133 14.98 3.45 7.82
CA GLN A 133 14.92 4.72 8.55
C GLN A 133 16.12 4.80 9.51
N LYS A 134 17.04 5.72 9.24
CA LYS A 134 18.09 6.08 10.19
C LYS A 134 17.50 7.04 11.23
N ASN A 135 17.62 6.68 12.50
CA ASN A 135 17.36 7.58 13.64
C ASN A 135 18.26 8.82 13.57
#